data_AF-A0A377Z7R7-F1
#
_entry.id   AF-A0A377Z7R7-F1
#
_cell.length_a   1.000
_cell.length_b   1.000
_cell.length_c   1.000
_cell.angle_alpha   90.00
_cell.angle_beta   90.00
_cell.angle_gamma   90.00
#
_symmetry.space_group_name_H-M   'P 1'
#
loop_
_entity.id
_entity.type
_entity.pdbx_description
1 polymer ?
#
loop_
_entity_poly.entity_id
_entity_poly.type
_entity_poly.pdbx_seq_one_letter_code
_entity_poly.pdbx_strand_id
1 'polypeptide(L)'
;MDERRKFQYILNFYERVAVSIRQGIYNEEMIKRTSYTTVIETWDIAEPLIRAIREKINSEITYQEFEWLATRWKKKKLKKN
;
A
#
# COMPACT_ATOMS: atom_id res chain seq x y z
N MET A 1 -15.27 -9.50 -15.35
CA MET A 1 -14.68 -8.32 -14.68
C MET A 1 -13.26 -8.18 -15.20
N ASP A 2 -12.94 -7.05 -15.84
CA ASP A 2 -11.62 -6.77 -16.43
C ASP A 2 -10.50 -6.89 -15.37
N GLU A 3 -9.43 -7.61 -15.69
CA GLU A 3 -8.29 -7.87 -14.82
C GLU A 3 -7.65 -6.57 -14.29
N ARG A 4 -7.61 -5.53 -15.13
CA ARG A 4 -7.15 -4.19 -14.72
C ARG A 4 -7.95 -3.64 -13.54
N ARG A 5 -9.27 -3.83 -13.53
CA ARG A 5 -10.14 -3.32 -12.45
C ARG A 5 -9.89 -4.05 -11.14
N LYS A 6 -9.50 -5.33 -11.19
CA LYS A 6 -9.14 -6.11 -10.00
C LYS A 6 -7.87 -5.56 -9.35
N PHE A 7 -6.83 -5.30 -10.15
CA PHE A 7 -5.61 -4.66 -9.66
C PHE A 7 -5.90 -3.29 -9.07
N GLN A 8 -6.62 -2.44 -9.80
CA GLN A 8 -6.98 -1.11 -9.32
C GLN A 8 -7.78 -1.15 -8.00
N TYR A 9 -8.67 -2.12 -7.84
CA TYR A 9 -9.40 -2.31 -6.59
C TYR A 9 -8.47 -2.59 -5.39
N ILE A 10 -7.49 -3.49 -5.57
CA ILE A 10 -6.52 -3.85 -4.53
C ILE A 10 -5.63 -2.65 -4.17
N LEU A 11 -5.12 -1.93 -5.18
CA LEU A 11 -4.27 -0.76 -4.94
C LEU A 11 -5.04 0.36 -4.24
N ASN A 12 -6.27 0.66 -4.69
CA ASN A 12 -7.13 1.62 -4.04
C ASN A 12 -7.50 1.21 -2.60
N PHE A 13 -7.61 -0.09 -2.32
CA PHE A 13 -7.85 -0.59 -0.97
C PHE A 13 -6.68 -0.23 -0.04
N TYR A 14 -5.44 -0.54 -0.44
CA TYR A 14 -4.28 -0.21 0.39
C TYR A 14 -4.02 1.29 0.49
N GLU A 15 -4.35 2.07 -0.55
CA GLU A 15 -4.31 3.54 -0.48
C GLU A 15 -5.23 4.06 0.63
N ARG A 16 -6.48 3.57 0.70
CA ARG A 16 -7.41 3.96 1.77
C ARG A 16 -6.94 3.49 3.14
N VAL A 17 -6.40 2.28 3.25
CA VAL A 17 -5.85 1.78 4.53
C VAL A 17 -4.72 2.70 5.01
N ALA A 18 -3.82 3.09 4.11
CA ALA A 18 -2.73 4.00 4.44
C ALA A 18 -3.23 5.36 4.92
N VAL A 19 -4.19 5.96 4.22
CA VAL A 19 -4.83 7.23 4.62
C VAL A 19 -5.49 7.09 5.99
N SER A 20 -6.29 6.04 6.22
CA SER A 20 -6.99 5.82 7.50
C SER A 20 -6.01 5.67 8.66
N ILE A 21 -4.87 5.00 8.46
CA ILE A 21 -3.81 4.90 9.47
C ILE A 21 -3.18 6.28 9.72
N ARG A 22 -2.83 7.00 8.65
CA ARG A 22 -2.15 8.30 8.75
C ARG A 22 -3.03 9.37 9.41
N GLN A 23 -4.35 9.27 9.26
CA GLN A 23 -5.35 10.11 9.91
C GLN A 23 -5.72 9.63 11.33
N GLY A 24 -5.13 8.55 11.83
CA GLY A 24 -5.39 8.01 13.17
C GLY A 24 -6.77 7.35 13.33
N ILE A 25 -7.46 7.06 12.24
CA ILE A 25 -8.78 6.39 12.24
C ILE A 25 -8.59 4.89 12.55
N TYR A 26 -7.56 4.27 11.94
CA TYR A 26 -7.19 2.90 12.22
C TYR A 26 -6.03 2.83 13.21
N ASN A 27 -6.13 1.89 14.13
CA ASN A 27 -5.00 1.54 14.99
C ASN A 27 -3.91 0.87 14.15
N GLU A 28 -2.81 1.59 13.91
CA GLU A 28 -1.69 1.12 13.07
C GLU A 28 -1.15 -0.23 13.55
N GLU A 29 -1.00 -0.43 14.86
CA GLU A 29 -0.41 -1.64 15.41
C GLU A 29 -1.29 -2.86 15.16
N MET A 30 -2.59 -2.72 15.35
CA MET A 30 -3.56 -3.79 15.11
C MET A 30 -3.53 -4.21 13.64
N ILE A 31 -3.68 -3.24 12.71
CA ILE A 31 -3.69 -3.53 11.26
C ILE A 31 -2.35 -4.10 10.81
N LYS A 32 -1.24 -3.61 11.37
CA LYS A 32 0.09 -4.14 11.07
C LYS A 32 0.23 -5.59 11.51
N ARG A 33 -0.22 -5.95 12.71
CA ARG A 33 -0.17 -7.35 13.18
C ARG A 33 -0.97 -8.29 12.28
N THR A 34 -2.12 -7.85 11.76
CA THR A 34 -2.99 -8.69 10.92
C THR A 34 -2.58 -8.75 9.45
N SER A 35 -1.92 -7.71 8.94
CA SER A 35 -1.78 -7.52 7.49
C SER A 35 -0.36 -7.19 7.03
N TYR A 36 0.65 -7.23 7.91
CA TYR A 36 2.03 -6.86 7.57
C TYR A 36 2.54 -7.55 6.31
N THR A 37 2.54 -8.90 6.30
CA THR A 37 3.08 -9.68 5.18
C THR A 37 2.36 -9.36 3.88
N THR A 38 1.03 -9.38 3.89
CA THR A 38 0.22 -9.12 2.69
C THR A 38 0.41 -7.70 2.15
N VAL A 39 0.52 -6.69 3.01
CA VAL A 39 0.79 -5.30 2.61
C VAL A 39 2.16 -5.18 1.94
N ILE A 40 3.20 -5.77 2.53
CA ILE A 40 4.57 -5.68 2.00
C ILE A 40 4.69 -6.45 0.69
N GLU A 41 4.21 -7.69 0.63
CA GLU A 41 4.26 -8.51 -0.59
C GLU A 41 3.44 -7.88 -1.73
N THR A 42 2.25 -7.34 -1.41
CA THR A 42 1.44 -6.65 -2.43
C THR A 42 2.18 -5.42 -2.95
N TRP A 43 2.84 -4.65 -2.09
CA TRP A 43 3.64 -3.51 -2.54
C TRP A 43 4.78 -3.97 -3.44
N ASP A 44 5.55 -4.98 -3.03
CA ASP A 44 6.71 -5.47 -3.80
C ASP A 44 6.31 -5.94 -5.20
N ILE A 45 5.14 -6.58 -5.33
CA ILE A 45 4.58 -7.00 -6.62
C ILE A 45 4.06 -5.80 -7.43
N ALA A 46 3.39 -4.85 -6.78
CA ALA A 46 2.73 -3.73 -7.43
C ALA A 46 3.65 -2.58 -7.82
N GLU A 47 4.79 -2.42 -7.14
CA GLU A 47 5.70 -1.27 -7.29
C GLU A 47 6.11 -1.02 -8.76
N PRO A 48 6.50 -2.02 -9.57
CA PRO A 48 6.82 -1.79 -10.98
C PRO A 48 5.63 -1.27 -11.79
N LEU A 49 4.42 -1.75 -11.52
CA LEU A 49 3.19 -1.29 -12.17
C LEU A 49 2.86 0.14 -11.77
N ILE A 50 2.94 0.46 -10.48
CA ILE A 50 2.69 1.81 -9.96
C ILE A 50 3.67 2.79 -10.62
N ARG A 51 4.96 2.46 -10.70
CA ARG A 51 5.97 3.28 -11.36
C ARG A 51 5.63 3.53 -12.84
N ALA A 52 5.29 2.49 -13.58
CA ALA A 52 4.89 2.62 -15.00
C ALA A 52 3.62 3.48 -15.17
N ILE A 53 2.66 3.40 -14.24
CA ILE A 53 1.49 4.28 -14.24
C ILE A 53 1.93 5.72 -14.05
N ARG A 54 2.73 6.02 -13.01
CA ARG A 54 3.21 7.36 -12.68
C ARG A 54 3.97 8.02 -13.84
N GLU A 55 4.86 7.26 -14.50
CA GLU A 55 5.57 7.69 -15.69
C GLU A 55 4.60 8.03 -16.84
N LYS A 56 3.62 7.16 -17.11
CA LYS A 56 2.64 7.36 -18.18
C LYS A 56 1.77 8.59 -17.99
N ILE A 57 1.40 8.91 -16.75
CA ILE A 57 0.52 10.05 -16.44
C ILE A 57 1.29 11.30 -15.98
N ASN A 58 2.63 11.25 -15.98
CA ASN A 58 3.52 12.30 -15.48
C ASN A 58 3.12 12.81 -14.08
N SER A 59 2.92 11.90 -13.13
CA SER A 59 2.42 12.23 -11.79
C SER A 59 2.95 11.26 -10.75
N GLU A 60 3.64 11.79 -9.74
CA GLU A 60 4.22 10.98 -8.65
C GLU A 60 3.19 10.63 -7.55
N ILE A 61 2.05 11.33 -7.51
CA ILE A 61 1.09 11.23 -6.40
C ILE A 61 0.24 9.95 -6.41
N THR A 62 0.20 9.22 -7.54
CA THR A 62 -0.65 8.04 -7.67
C THR A 62 -0.13 6.90 -6.79
N TYR A 63 -0.97 6.43 -5.87
CA TYR A 63 -0.63 5.43 -4.85
C TYR A 63 0.48 5.82 -3.87
N GLN A 64 0.67 7.13 -3.64
CA GLN A 64 1.72 7.63 -2.73
C GLN A 64 1.48 7.23 -1.27
N GLU A 65 0.22 7.07 -0.85
CA GLU A 65 -0.08 6.73 0.54
C GLU A 65 0.22 5.26 0.80
N PHE A 66 -0.09 4.38 -0.15
CA PHE A 66 0.31 2.98 -0.09
C PHE A 66 1.84 2.84 -0.03
N GLU A 67 2.58 3.61 -0.85
CA GLU A 67 4.04 3.67 -0.81
C GLU A 67 4.57 4.10 0.56
N TRP A 68 3.98 5.16 1.14
CA TRP A 68 4.32 5.63 2.47
C TRP A 68 4.13 4.53 3.52
N LEU A 69 2.99 3.83 3.48
CA LEU A 69 2.68 2.76 4.42
C LEU A 69 3.70 1.61 4.30
N ALA A 70 3.92 1.12 3.07
CA ALA A 70 4.84 0.02 2.82
C ALA A 70 6.27 0.36 3.23
N THR A 71 6.75 1.55 2.87
CA THR A 71 8.09 2.04 3.23
C THR A 71 8.26 2.16 4.75
N ARG A 72 7.27 2.74 5.43
CA ARG A 72 7.26 2.88 6.89
C ARG A 72 7.28 1.51 7.58
N TRP A 73 6.52 0.55 7.08
CA TRP A 73 6.46 -0.78 7.65
C TRP A 73 7.73 -1.61 7.38
N LYS A 74 8.33 -1.52 6.18
CA LYS A 74 9.63 -2.11 5.87
C LYS A 74 10.72 -1.61 6.82
N LYS A 75 10.73 -0.31 7.14
CA LYS A 75 11.68 0.30 8.09
C LYS A 75 11.48 -0.18 9.53
N LYS A 76 10.23 -0.38 9.96
CA LYS A 76 9.89 -0.88 11.30
C LYS A 76 9.27 -2.27 11.19
N LYS A 77 10.07 -3.29 10.90
CA LYS A 77 9.59 -4.67 10.69
C LYS A 77 8.74 -5.15 11.87
N LEU A 78 7.73 -5.97 11.58
CA LEU A 78 6.97 -6.66 12.61
C LEU A 78 7.92 -7.57 13.40
N LYS A 79 7.89 -7.44 14.73
CA LYS A 79 8.69 -8.29 15.62
C LYS A 79 7.96 -9.62 15.82
N LYS A 80 8.72 -10.71 15.88
CA LYS A 80 8.19 -12.01 16.30
C LYS A 80 7.75 -11.90 17.76
N ASN A 81 6.54 -12.38 18.06
CA ASN A 81 6.05 -12.52 19.44
C ASN A 81 6.70 -13.72 20.12
#